data_AF-A0A933WK38-F1
#
_entry.id   AF-A0A933WK38-F1
#
_cell.length_a   1.000
_cell.length_b   1.000
_cell.length_c   1.000
_cell.angle_alpha   90.00
_cell.angle_beta   90.00
_cell.angle_gamma   90.00
#
_symmetry.space_group_name_H-M   'P 1'
#
loop_
_entity.id
_entity.type
_entity.pdbx_description
1 polymer ?
#
loop_
_entity_poly.entity_id
_entity_poly.type
_entity_poly.pdbx_seq_one_letter_code
_entity_poly.pdbx_strand_id
1 'polypeptide(L)'
;MNRRSLKLNLEPSASSFQLILCSLLLLFLFLPAIALAGPAGKFTYVEGKCDVLRPPAIRAIPVKLGDTVFVSDIIRAKSRSRAEITFINDNILRVAENTRVEISEYMFEEEKSSGVLKLSRGKVQAIVPEKIAKRIATFGEANRFEVHTPTAVAGVRGTDF
;
A
#
# COMPACT_ATOMS: atom_id res chain seq x y z
N MET A 1 -33.98 -29.34 59.60
CA MET A 1 -32.56 -29.56 59.96
C MET A 1 -31.68 -29.00 58.83
N ASN A 2 -31.17 -27.80 59.08
CA ASN A 2 -30.10 -27.01 58.45
C ASN A 2 -29.29 -27.62 57.27
N ARG A 3 -29.36 -27.02 56.07
CA ARG A 3 -28.31 -27.15 55.02
C ARG A 3 -27.65 -25.79 54.82
N ARG A 4 -26.53 -25.55 55.51
CA ARG A 4 -25.66 -24.38 55.31
C ARG A 4 -24.83 -24.57 54.05
N SER A 5 -25.05 -23.71 53.07
CA SER A 5 -24.23 -23.55 51.87
C SER A 5 -22.86 -22.94 52.23
N LEU A 6 -21.77 -23.67 52.00
CA LEU A 6 -20.39 -23.17 52.06
C LEU A 6 -20.07 -22.38 50.79
N LYS A 7 -19.93 -21.06 50.92
CA LYS A 7 -19.30 -20.22 49.90
C LYS A 7 -17.78 -20.33 50.07
N LEU A 8 -17.09 -21.03 49.16
CA LEU A 8 -15.63 -20.94 49.06
C LEU A 8 -15.29 -19.61 48.35
N ASN A 9 -14.86 -18.62 49.11
CA ASN A 9 -14.21 -17.43 48.57
C ASN A 9 -12.73 -17.77 48.35
N LEU A 10 -12.34 -17.96 47.09
CA LEU A 10 -10.94 -18.04 46.69
C LEU A 10 -10.45 -16.61 46.43
N GLU A 11 -9.77 -15.99 47.40
CA GLU A 11 -9.09 -14.72 47.19
C GLU A 11 -7.70 -14.98 46.54
N PRO A 12 -7.35 -14.28 45.45
CA PRO A 12 -6.08 -14.48 44.76
C PRO A 12 -4.90 -13.96 45.58
N SER A 13 -3.83 -14.76 45.73
CA SER A 13 -2.60 -14.39 46.44
C SER A 13 -1.67 -13.51 45.57
N ALA A 14 -0.78 -12.73 46.19
CA ALA A 14 0.11 -11.80 45.47
C ALA A 14 0.97 -12.44 44.36
N SER A 15 1.36 -13.71 44.50
CA SER A 15 2.09 -14.46 43.47
C SER A 15 1.24 -14.83 42.26
N SER A 16 -0.04 -15.11 42.47
CA SER A 16 -1.00 -15.32 41.37
C SER A 16 -1.25 -14.02 40.60
N PHE A 17 -1.21 -12.87 41.29
CA PHE A 17 -1.27 -11.55 40.66
C PHE A 17 -0.04 -11.26 39.77
N GLN A 18 1.16 -11.64 40.24
CA GLN A 18 2.40 -11.49 39.47
C GLN A 18 2.42 -12.36 38.21
N LEU A 19 1.90 -13.59 38.28
CA LEU A 19 1.79 -14.50 37.13
C LEU A 19 0.76 -14.02 36.10
N ILE A 20 -0.37 -13.46 36.55
CA ILE A 20 -1.37 -12.84 35.68
C ILE A 20 -0.78 -11.61 34.97
N LEU A 21 -0.01 -10.78 35.70
CA LEU A 21 0.63 -9.61 35.13
C LEU A 21 1.70 -10.00 34.08
N CYS A 22 2.51 -11.02 34.35
CA CYS A 22 3.48 -11.55 33.39
C CYS A 22 2.81 -12.17 32.16
N SER A 23 1.69 -12.89 32.32
CA SER A 23 0.97 -13.48 31.19
C SER A 23 0.30 -12.40 30.31
N LEU A 24 -0.21 -11.33 30.91
CA LEU A 24 -0.73 -10.16 30.19
C LEU A 24 0.36 -9.42 29.41
N LEU A 25 1.55 -9.25 30.01
CA LEU A 25 2.70 -8.62 29.36
C LEU A 25 3.20 -9.46 28.18
N LEU A 26 3.28 -10.78 28.34
CA LEU A 26 3.65 -11.71 27.27
C LEU A 26 2.62 -11.72 26.14
N LEU A 27 1.32 -11.67 26.45
CA LEU A 27 0.27 -11.57 25.44
C LEU A 27 0.38 -10.28 24.63
N PHE A 28 0.78 -9.17 25.26
CA PHE A 28 0.94 -7.87 24.58
C PHE A 28 2.09 -7.88 23.56
N LEU A 29 3.15 -8.66 23.81
CA LEU A 29 4.29 -8.85 22.88
C LEU A 29 3.92 -9.63 21.61
N PHE A 30 2.82 -10.40 21.61
CA PHE A 30 2.36 -11.16 20.45
C PHE A 30 1.32 -10.43 19.61
N LEU A 31 0.94 -9.18 19.94
CA LEU A 31 0.10 -8.41 19.01
C LEU A 31 0.92 -8.04 17.78
N PRO A 32 0.55 -8.51 16.57
CA PRO A 32 1.18 -8.01 15.37
C PRO A 32 0.93 -6.51 15.29
N ALA A 33 1.99 -5.72 15.17
CA ALA A 33 1.88 -4.31 14.83
C ALA A 33 1.29 -4.23 13.42
N ILE A 34 -0.01 -3.95 13.31
CA ILE A 34 -0.65 -3.70 12.03
C ILE A 34 -0.20 -2.32 11.60
N ALA A 35 0.89 -2.26 10.85
CA ALA A 35 1.26 -1.05 10.12
C ALA A 35 0.20 -0.82 9.05
N LEU A 36 -0.69 0.15 9.27
CA LEU A 36 -1.62 0.61 8.26
C LEU A 36 -0.82 1.41 7.23
N ALA A 37 -0.45 0.76 6.12
CA ALA A 37 0.12 1.46 4.98
C ALA A 37 -0.90 2.48 4.47
N GLY A 38 -0.49 3.75 4.41
CA GLY A 38 -1.32 4.82 3.87
C GLY A 38 -1.66 4.60 2.39
N PRO A 39 -2.65 5.33 1.86
CA PRO A 39 -2.98 5.26 0.44
C PRO A 39 -1.80 5.70 -0.42
N ALA A 40 -1.52 4.98 -1.50
CA ALA A 40 -0.52 5.39 -2.50
C ALA A 40 -1.12 6.42 -3.48
N GLY A 41 -2.43 6.32 -3.75
CA GLY A 41 -3.12 7.19 -4.69
C GLY A 41 -4.60 6.88 -4.82
N LYS A 42 -5.21 7.39 -5.89
CA LYS A 42 -6.61 7.13 -6.24
C LYS A 42 -6.82 7.06 -7.74
N PHE A 43 -7.84 6.33 -8.17
CA PHE A 43 -8.27 6.32 -9.58
C PHE A 43 -8.95 7.65 -9.94
N THR A 44 -8.39 8.38 -10.89
CA THR A 44 -8.91 9.66 -11.40
C THR A 44 -9.59 9.54 -12.76
N TYR A 45 -9.41 8.41 -13.43
CA TYR A 45 -10.16 8.04 -14.62
C TYR A 45 -10.30 6.52 -14.71
N VAL A 46 -11.47 6.03 -15.12
CA VAL A 46 -11.71 4.61 -15.39
C VAL A 46 -12.63 4.49 -16.60
N GLU A 47 -12.18 3.75 -17.61
CA GLU A 47 -12.94 3.42 -18.81
C GLU A 47 -12.90 1.90 -19.03
N GLY A 48 -14.05 1.31 -19.33
CA GLY A 48 -14.16 -0.12 -19.59
C GLY A 48 -13.97 -0.98 -18.34
N LYS A 49 -13.30 -2.13 -18.49
CA LYS A 49 -13.13 -3.14 -17.44
C LYS A 49 -11.71 -3.08 -16.85
N CYS A 50 -11.59 -2.28 -15.80
CA CYS A 50 -10.39 -2.24 -14.96
C CYS A 50 -10.67 -2.94 -13.63
N ASP A 51 -9.70 -3.70 -13.13
CA ASP A 51 -9.78 -4.35 -11.82
C ASP A 51 -8.45 -4.25 -11.07
N VAL A 52 -8.53 -4.37 -9.76
CA VAL A 52 -7.39 -4.37 -8.84
C VAL A 52 -7.35 -5.69 -8.10
N LEU A 53 -6.18 -6.34 -8.09
CA LEU A 53 -5.88 -7.47 -7.23
C LEU A 53 -5.04 -6.96 -6.06
N ARG A 54 -5.54 -7.15 -4.84
CA ARG A 54 -4.86 -6.72 -3.60
C ARG A 54 -4.35 -7.94 -2.86
N PRO A 55 -3.06 -8.33 -2.97
CA PRO A 55 -2.50 -9.41 -2.19
C PRO A 55 -2.73 -9.19 -0.68
N PRO A 56 -2.99 -10.26 0.11
CA PRO A 56 -2.98 -11.67 -0.26
C PRO A 56 -4.28 -12.19 -0.89
N ALA A 57 -5.24 -11.31 -1.22
CA ALA A 57 -6.46 -11.75 -1.88
C ALA A 57 -6.16 -12.36 -3.26
N ILE A 58 -6.89 -13.42 -3.61
CA ILE A 58 -6.72 -14.15 -4.87
C ILE A 58 -7.63 -13.57 -5.97
N ARG A 59 -8.74 -12.94 -5.58
CA ARG A 59 -9.72 -12.37 -6.51
C ARG A 59 -9.47 -10.89 -6.71
N ALA A 60 -9.50 -10.46 -7.97
CA ALA A 60 -9.50 -9.05 -8.29
C ALA A 60 -10.91 -8.46 -8.19
N ILE A 61 -10.98 -7.18 -7.84
CA ILE A 61 -12.20 -6.43 -7.62
C ILE A 61 -12.28 -5.34 -8.69
N PRO A 62 -13.43 -5.12 -9.35
CA PRO A 62 -13.59 -4.00 -10.29
C PRO A 62 -13.32 -2.67 -9.60
N VAL A 63 -12.62 -1.77 -10.28
CA VAL A 63 -12.34 -0.42 -9.75
C VAL A 63 -13.34 0.59 -10.30
N LYS A 64 -13.61 1.62 -9.51
CA LYS A 64 -14.44 2.78 -9.85
C LYS A 64 -13.62 4.06 -9.73
N LEU A 65 -14.15 5.12 -10.34
CA LEU A 65 -13.61 6.46 -10.17
C LEU A 65 -13.59 6.83 -8.68
N GLY A 66 -12.46 7.35 -8.19
CA GLY A 66 -12.26 7.73 -6.79
C GLY A 66 -11.77 6.60 -5.88
N ASP A 67 -11.74 5.35 -6.34
CA ASP A 67 -11.24 4.24 -5.52
C ASP A 67 -9.77 4.45 -5.14
N THR A 68 -9.45 4.15 -3.89
CA THR A 68 -8.08 4.23 -3.37
C THR A 68 -7.21 3.09 -3.90
N VAL A 69 -5.94 3.42 -4.11
CA VAL A 69 -4.90 2.49 -4.50
C VAL A 69 -3.84 2.41 -3.40
N PHE A 70 -3.38 1.21 -3.11
CA PHE A 70 -2.39 0.92 -2.06
C PHE A 70 -1.10 0.34 -2.63
N VAL A 71 -0.05 0.34 -1.81
CA VAL A 71 1.18 -0.41 -2.12
C VAL A 71 0.86 -1.90 -2.20
N SER A 72 1.50 -2.61 -3.11
CA SER A 72 1.26 -4.00 -3.52
C SER A 72 0.00 -4.22 -4.37
N ASP A 73 -0.80 -3.19 -4.65
CA ASP A 73 -1.94 -3.33 -5.55
C ASP A 73 -1.45 -3.64 -6.98
N ILE A 74 -2.12 -4.60 -7.62
CA ILE A 74 -1.90 -4.99 -9.00
C ILE A 74 -3.10 -4.52 -9.82
N ILE A 75 -2.91 -3.48 -10.61
CA ILE A 75 -3.92 -2.90 -11.49
C ILE A 75 -3.90 -3.61 -12.83
N ARG A 76 -5.08 -3.98 -13.32
CA ARG A 76 -5.26 -4.63 -14.62
C ARG A 76 -6.34 -3.91 -15.43
N ALA A 77 -5.95 -3.40 -16.58
CA ALA A 77 -6.87 -2.92 -17.59
C ALA A 77 -7.05 -4.02 -18.66
N LYS A 78 -8.30 -4.45 -18.88
CA LYS A 78 -8.60 -5.47 -19.91
C LYS A 78 -8.59 -4.83 -21.30
N SER A 79 -9.00 -5.58 -22.33
CA SER A 79 -9.15 -5.04 -23.68
C SER A 79 -10.17 -3.90 -23.70
N ARG A 80 -9.92 -2.88 -24.54
CA ARG A 80 -10.75 -1.67 -24.67
C ARG A 80 -11.05 -0.99 -23.34
N SER A 81 -10.05 -0.96 -22.45
CA SER A 81 -10.17 -0.41 -21.10
C SER A 81 -8.97 0.47 -20.78
N ARG A 82 -9.17 1.52 -19.99
CA ARG A 82 -8.12 2.46 -19.59
C ARG A 82 -8.35 2.88 -18.15
N ALA A 83 -7.27 3.25 -17.46
CA ALA A 83 -7.37 3.86 -16.14
C ALA A 83 -6.32 4.96 -15.98
N GLU A 84 -6.61 5.93 -15.12
CA GLU A 84 -5.64 6.91 -14.64
C GLU A 84 -5.62 6.87 -13.12
N ILE A 85 -4.43 6.92 -12.55
CA ILE A 85 -4.18 6.95 -11.12
C ILE A 85 -3.39 8.22 -10.84
N THR A 86 -3.90 9.05 -9.94
CA THR A 86 -3.15 10.16 -9.36
C THR A 86 -2.67 9.72 -7.98
N PHE A 87 -1.36 9.75 -7.79
CA PHE A 87 -0.72 9.39 -6.53
C PHE A 87 -0.72 10.56 -5.54
N ILE A 88 -0.41 10.27 -4.28
CA ILE A 88 -0.38 11.25 -3.19
C ILE A 88 0.61 12.42 -3.38
N ASN A 89 1.57 12.28 -4.28
CA ASN A 89 2.57 13.30 -4.63
C ASN A 89 2.30 13.93 -6.01
N ASP A 90 1.08 13.81 -6.51
CA ASP A 90 0.61 14.32 -7.81
C ASP A 90 1.23 13.67 -9.05
N ASN A 91 2.05 12.61 -8.89
CA ASN A 91 2.41 11.77 -10.02
C ASN A 91 1.16 11.15 -10.64
N ILE A 92 1.14 11.03 -11.97
CA ILE A 92 0.03 10.45 -12.70
C ILE A 92 0.52 9.21 -13.45
N LEU A 93 -0.20 8.10 -13.30
CA LEU A 93 -0.01 6.90 -14.10
C LEU A 93 -1.26 6.62 -14.94
N ARG A 94 -1.10 6.70 -16.25
CA ARG A 94 -2.11 6.25 -17.21
C ARG A 94 -1.82 4.82 -17.60
N VAL A 95 -2.82 3.96 -17.45
CA VAL A 95 -2.77 2.52 -17.73
C VAL A 95 -3.56 2.27 -19.01
N ALA A 96 -2.88 1.82 -20.06
CA ALA A 96 -3.53 1.47 -21.32
C ALA A 96 -4.20 0.08 -21.25
N GLU A 97 -4.97 -0.27 -22.27
CA GLU A 97 -5.59 -1.60 -22.36
C GLU A 97 -4.56 -2.73 -22.34
N ASN A 98 -4.99 -3.94 -21.96
CA ASN A 98 -4.17 -5.14 -21.88
C ASN A 98 -2.93 -5.01 -20.96
N THR A 99 -3.00 -4.14 -19.97
CA THR A 99 -1.89 -3.82 -19.07
C THR A 99 -2.05 -4.49 -17.71
N ARG A 100 -0.92 -4.90 -17.11
CA ARG A 100 -0.83 -5.32 -15.72
C ARG A 100 0.37 -4.64 -15.07
N VAL A 101 0.08 -3.75 -14.12
CA VAL A 101 1.08 -2.96 -13.40
C VAL A 101 0.87 -3.11 -11.90
N GLU A 102 1.96 -3.32 -11.16
CA GLU A 102 1.98 -3.39 -9.71
C GLU A 102 2.60 -2.11 -9.13
N ILE A 103 2.01 -1.59 -8.06
CA ILE A 103 2.62 -0.51 -7.27
C ILE A 103 3.50 -1.18 -6.21
N SER A 104 4.76 -1.42 -6.55
CA SER A 104 5.65 -2.21 -5.69
C SER A 104 6.14 -1.40 -4.49
N GLU A 105 6.33 -0.10 -4.65
CA GLU A 105 6.74 0.81 -3.59
C GLU A 105 6.12 2.18 -3.85
N TYR A 106 5.61 2.80 -2.80
CA TYR A 106 5.19 4.19 -2.88
C TYR A 106 5.32 4.86 -1.52
N MET A 107 6.06 5.96 -1.46
CA MET A 107 6.26 6.74 -0.25
C MET A 107 6.44 8.21 -0.59
N PHE A 108 5.85 9.07 0.23
CA PHE A 108 5.97 10.50 0.08
C PHE A 108 5.98 11.18 1.45
N GLU A 109 7.14 11.73 1.79
CA GLU A 109 7.44 12.44 3.03
C GLU A 109 8.18 13.75 2.72
N GLU A 110 8.45 14.58 3.73
CA GLU A 110 9.07 15.91 3.59
C GLU A 110 10.43 15.89 2.89
N GLU A 111 11.24 14.85 3.08
CA GLU A 111 12.59 14.72 2.49
C GLU A 111 12.73 13.56 1.48
N LYS A 112 11.79 12.61 1.49
CA LYS A 112 11.84 11.40 0.69
C LYS A 112 10.60 11.22 -0.21
N SER A 113 10.82 10.84 -1.46
CA SER A 113 9.75 10.43 -2.37
C SER A 113 10.19 9.26 -3.23
N SER A 114 9.60 8.08 -3.01
CA SER A 114 9.86 6.90 -3.83
C SER A 114 8.59 6.42 -4.50
N GLY A 115 8.69 6.08 -5.77
CA GLY A 115 7.65 5.40 -6.52
C GLY A 115 8.27 4.34 -7.42
N VAL A 116 7.99 3.06 -7.15
CA VAL A 116 8.45 1.94 -7.98
C VAL A 116 7.25 1.18 -8.49
N LEU A 117 7.11 1.14 -9.81
CA LEU A 117 6.04 0.44 -10.50
C LEU A 117 6.63 -0.75 -11.25
N LYS A 118 5.99 -1.92 -11.18
CA LYS A 118 6.38 -3.09 -11.98
C LYS A 118 5.37 -3.34 -13.08
N LEU A 119 5.75 -3.03 -14.32
CA LEU A 119 4.97 -3.27 -15.51
C LEU A 119 5.29 -4.66 -16.08
N SER A 120 4.44 -5.64 -15.75
CA SER A 120 4.60 -7.02 -16.22
C SER A 120 4.20 -7.21 -17.69
N ARG A 121 3.22 -6.44 -18.18
CA ARG A 121 2.78 -6.43 -19.58
C ARG A 121 1.99 -5.16 -19.91
N GLY A 122 1.91 -4.83 -21.20
CA GLY A 122 1.10 -3.74 -21.72
C GLY A 122 1.87 -2.42 -21.79
N LYS A 123 1.17 -1.31 -21.60
CA LYS A 123 1.74 0.04 -21.74
C LYS A 123 1.22 0.95 -20.64
N VAL A 124 2.12 1.77 -20.11
CA VAL A 124 1.77 2.88 -19.22
C VAL A 124 2.38 4.17 -19.74
N GLN A 125 1.76 5.29 -19.38
CA GLN A 125 2.38 6.61 -19.45
C GLN A 125 2.46 7.12 -18.01
N ALA A 126 3.68 7.41 -17.56
CA ALA A 126 3.90 8.06 -16.28
C ALA A 126 4.23 9.53 -16.50
N ILE A 127 3.57 10.41 -15.74
CA ILE A 127 3.76 11.85 -15.79
C ILE A 127 4.16 12.27 -14.37
N VAL A 128 5.33 12.88 -14.25
CA VAL A 128 5.89 13.35 -12.99
C VAL A 128 5.88 14.88 -13.01
N PRO A 129 5.23 15.54 -12.02
CA PRO A 129 5.22 17.00 -11.94
C PRO A 129 6.63 17.58 -11.81
N GLU A 130 6.83 18.78 -12.33
CA GLU A 130 8.13 19.48 -12.33
C GLU A 130 8.75 19.55 -10.93
N LYS A 131 7.96 19.84 -9.89
CA LYS A 131 8.42 19.88 -8.49
C LYS A 131 9.07 18.55 -8.05
N ILE A 132 8.46 17.42 -8.42
CA ILE A 132 8.97 16.09 -8.08
C ILE A 132 10.17 15.76 -8.95
N ALA A 133 10.13 16.07 -10.25
CA ALA A 133 11.26 15.86 -11.15
C ALA A 133 12.50 16.63 -10.73
N LYS A 134 12.37 17.90 -10.33
CA LYS A 134 13.46 18.73 -9.77
C LYS A 134 13.99 18.15 -8.48
N ARG A 135 13.12 17.70 -7.58
CA ARG A 135 13.54 17.03 -6.33
C ARG A 135 14.35 15.77 -6.60
N ILE A 136 13.97 14.97 -7.58
CA ILE A 136 14.72 13.78 -8.03
C ILE A 136 16.09 14.20 -8.60
N ALA A 137 16.15 15.28 -9.39
CA ALA A 137 17.39 15.78 -9.96
C ALA A 137 18.38 16.26 -8.88
N THR A 138 17.89 16.97 -7.87
CA THR A 138 18.73 17.55 -6.80
C THR A 138 19.10 16.54 -5.71
N PHE A 139 18.17 15.65 -5.34
CA PHE A 139 18.28 14.73 -4.20
C PHE A 139 17.95 13.29 -4.59
N GLY A 140 18.60 12.79 -5.65
CA GLY A 140 18.28 11.49 -6.27
C GLY A 140 18.45 10.26 -5.35
N GLU A 141 19.29 10.32 -4.31
CA GLU A 141 19.45 9.22 -3.37
C GLU A 141 18.17 8.95 -2.56
N ALA A 142 17.48 10.03 -2.15
CA ALA A 142 16.24 9.96 -1.40
C ALA A 142 14.98 9.99 -2.30
N ASN A 143 15.13 10.38 -3.58
CA ASN A 143 14.00 10.64 -4.45
C ASN A 143 14.14 9.89 -5.78
N ARG A 144 13.19 8.99 -6.07
CA ARG A 144 13.16 8.24 -7.32
C ARG A 144 11.75 7.93 -7.78
N PHE A 145 11.56 7.91 -9.10
CA PHE A 145 10.35 7.40 -9.72
C PHE A 145 10.73 6.49 -10.89
N GLU A 146 10.38 5.21 -10.80
CA GLU A 146 10.85 4.16 -11.69
C GLU A 146 9.71 3.24 -12.15
N VAL A 147 9.76 2.85 -13.41
CA VAL A 147 8.93 1.81 -14.01
C VAL A 147 9.83 0.66 -14.43
N HIS A 148 9.72 -0.44 -13.71
CA HIS A 148 10.44 -1.68 -13.94
C HIS A 148 9.65 -2.56 -14.90
N THR A 149 10.29 -3.02 -15.95
CA THR A 149 9.77 -4.02 -16.89
C THR A 149 10.65 -5.28 -16.80
N PRO A 150 10.25 -6.42 -17.38
CA PRO A 150 11.08 -7.63 -17.36
C PRO A 150 12.48 -7.43 -17.98
N THR A 151 12.65 -6.46 -18.87
CA THR A 151 13.88 -6.28 -19.66
C THR A 151 14.61 -4.97 -19.39
N ALA A 152 13.98 -4.01 -18.72
CA ALA A 152 14.54 -2.66 -18.54
C ALA A 152 13.88 -1.90 -17.38
N VAL A 153 14.57 -0.86 -16.90
CA VAL A 153 14.03 0.11 -15.95
C VAL A 153 14.00 1.49 -16.61
N ALA A 154 12.83 2.13 -16.62
CA ALA A 154 12.67 3.52 -17.00
C ALA A 154 12.56 4.38 -15.74
N GLY A 155 13.54 5.24 -15.50
CA GLY A 155 13.58 6.12 -14.32
C GLY A 155 13.58 7.59 -14.72
N VAL A 156 12.95 8.44 -13.91
CA VAL A 156 13.06 9.90 -14.03
C VAL A 156 14.41 10.34 -13.46
N ARG A 157 15.15 11.16 -14.20
CA ARG A 157 16.49 11.66 -13.80
C ARG A 157 16.53 13.17 -13.53
N GLY A 158 15.39 13.84 -13.67
CA GLY A 158 15.33 15.30 -13.77
C GLY A 158 14.92 15.72 -15.17
N THR A 159 14.01 16.68 -15.24
CA THR A 159 13.57 17.29 -16.50
C THR A 159 13.50 18.79 -16.28
N ASP A 160 14.48 19.50 -16.82
CA ASP A 160 14.39 20.95 -17.02
C ASP A 160 13.77 21.17 -18.40
N PHE A 161 12.52 21.63 -18.46
CA PHE A 161 11.92 22.22 -19.66
C PHE A 161 11.11 23.45 -19.25
#